data_AF-A0ABD3XXX5-F1
#
_entry.id   AF-A0ABD3XXX5-F1
#
_cell.length_a   1.000
_cell.length_b   1.000
_cell.length_c   1.000
_cell.angle_alpha   90.00
_cell.angle_beta   90.00
_cell.angle_gamma   90.00
#
_symmetry.space_group_name_H-M   'P 1'
#
loop_
_entity.id
_entity.type
_entity.pdbx_description
1 polymer ?
#
loop_
_entity_poly.entity_id
_entity_poly.type
_entity_poly.pdbx_seq_one_letter_code
_entity_poly.pdbx_strand_id
1 'polypeptide(L)'
;MCYTQSFVQPLVNSVIRLETDRLVPDLTEIYRYYLYTLEKDLRAKGTVLVVKSAVSEYFVLEMCPTYEYDGCPRLYINVRTFEGDVNTLFYRGRVWDTGINLVYKAVNLVDRLSFFFRYLNNSKTFVEKFLTLTGVGFHRYVQDFERVLLMVYGYSAAELFRKSYEETHTNRSRGLVMESQITTKECAYF
;
A
#
# COMPACT_ATOMS: atom_id res chain seq x y z
N MET A 1 17.53 -4.67 13.18
CA MET A 1 17.81 -4.19 11.81
C MET A 1 17.10 -2.85 11.67
N CYS A 2 17.80 -1.76 11.40
CA CYS A 2 17.15 -0.45 11.27
C CYS A 2 16.72 -0.26 9.81
N TYR A 3 15.42 -0.11 9.57
CA TYR A 3 14.93 0.31 8.26
C TYR A 3 15.45 1.72 7.96
N THR A 4 15.90 1.93 6.72
CA THR A 4 16.36 3.23 6.24
C THR A 4 15.29 3.87 5.36
N GLN A 5 15.34 5.19 5.20
CA GLN A 5 14.48 5.88 4.24
C GLN A 5 14.65 5.35 2.80
N SER A 6 15.88 4.98 2.43
CA SER A 6 16.17 4.37 1.13
C SER A 6 15.41 3.06 0.87
N PHE A 7 15.07 2.31 1.93
CA PHE A 7 14.30 1.07 1.80
C PHE A 7 12.84 1.34 1.38
N VAL A 8 12.20 2.36 1.96
CA VAL A 8 10.79 2.67 1.69
C VAL A 8 10.60 3.58 0.47
N GLN A 9 11.66 4.27 0.02
CA GLN A 9 11.58 5.24 -1.07
C GLN A 9 11.04 4.66 -2.39
N PRO A 10 11.40 3.44 -2.83
CA PRO A 10 10.82 2.84 -4.03
C PRO A 10 9.30 2.69 -3.95
N LEU A 11 8.78 2.24 -2.80
CA LEU A 11 7.34 2.16 -2.55
C LEU A 11 6.70 3.55 -2.58
N VAL A 12 7.27 4.53 -1.87
CA VAL A 12 6.77 5.91 -1.85
C VAL A 12 6.67 6.46 -3.28
N ASN A 13 7.74 6.30 -4.08
CA ASN A 13 7.77 6.75 -5.46
C ASN A 13 6.73 6.03 -6.33
N SER A 14 6.52 4.73 -6.14
CA SER A 14 5.51 3.96 -6.88
C SER A 14 4.10 4.48 -6.57
N VAL A 15 3.78 4.67 -5.29
CA VAL A 15 2.48 5.18 -4.85
C VAL A 15 2.22 6.58 -5.40
N ILE A 16 3.20 7.49 -5.28
CA ILE A 16 3.07 8.86 -5.80
C ILE A 16 2.91 8.88 -7.31
N ARG A 17 3.64 8.02 -8.03
CA ARG A 17 3.49 7.90 -9.49
C ARG A 17 2.08 7.46 -9.86
N LEU A 18 1.54 6.43 -9.21
CA LEU A 18 0.17 5.97 -9.44
C LEU A 18 -0.88 7.06 -9.22
N GLU A 19 -0.73 7.87 -8.16
CA GLU A 19 -1.62 9.00 -7.89
C GLU A 19 -1.45 10.11 -8.93
N THR A 20 -0.21 10.39 -9.35
CA THR A 20 0.09 11.42 -10.36
C THR A 20 -0.49 11.07 -11.71
N ASP A 21 -0.39 9.80 -12.10
CA ASP A 21 -0.90 9.27 -13.35
C ASP A 21 -2.43 9.01 -13.31
N ARG A 22 -3.09 9.33 -12.18
CA ARG A 22 -4.53 9.11 -11.94
C ARG A 22 -4.96 7.64 -12.12
N LEU A 23 -4.05 6.72 -11.87
CA LEU A 23 -4.30 5.28 -11.92
C LEU A 23 -4.93 4.75 -10.62
N VAL A 24 -4.84 5.53 -9.55
CA VAL A 24 -5.48 5.31 -8.24
C VAL A 24 -6.15 6.63 -7.81
N PRO A 25 -7.14 6.60 -6.89
CA PRO A 25 -7.74 7.83 -6.38
C PRO A 25 -6.74 8.54 -5.47
N ASP A 26 -7.09 9.73 -4.98
CA ASP A 26 -6.34 10.36 -3.89
C ASP A 26 -6.31 9.39 -2.68
N LEU A 27 -5.14 8.83 -2.37
CA LEU A 27 -5.01 7.82 -1.35
C LEU A 27 -5.05 8.41 0.05
N THR A 28 -5.07 9.74 0.19
CA THR A 28 -5.25 10.46 1.46
C THR A 28 -6.72 10.61 1.84
N GLU A 29 -7.63 10.54 0.87
CA GLU A 29 -9.06 10.61 1.11
C GLU A 29 -9.64 9.29 1.62
N ILE A 30 -10.69 9.38 2.44
CA ILE A 30 -11.40 8.22 2.96
C ILE A 30 -12.38 7.73 1.89
N TYR A 31 -12.21 6.49 1.45
CA TYR A 31 -13.12 5.82 0.54
C TYR A 31 -13.63 4.51 1.10
N ARG A 32 -14.70 4.03 0.47
CA ARG A 32 -15.11 2.63 0.57
C ARG A 32 -14.26 1.80 -0.40
N TYR A 33 -13.36 1.00 0.13
CA TYR A 33 -12.54 0.07 -0.63
C TYR A 33 -13.15 -1.34 -0.61
N TYR A 34 -13.20 -1.96 -1.78
CA TYR A 34 -13.61 -3.34 -2.00
C TYR A 34 -12.36 -4.20 -2.19
N LEU A 35 -12.29 -5.30 -1.46
CA LEU A 35 -11.12 -6.17 -1.40
C LEU A 35 -11.41 -7.46 -2.17
N TYR A 36 -10.49 -7.83 -3.04
CA TYR A 36 -10.60 -8.97 -3.94
C TYR A 36 -9.32 -9.82 -3.92
N THR A 37 -9.46 -11.09 -4.29
CA THR A 37 -8.34 -12.01 -4.49
C THR A 37 -8.40 -12.66 -5.87
N LEU A 38 -7.24 -13.09 -6.38
CA LEU A 38 -7.13 -13.76 -7.67
C LEU A 38 -7.63 -15.22 -7.65
N GLU A 39 -7.72 -15.83 -6.47
CA GLU A 39 -8.13 -17.23 -6.31
C GLU A 39 -9.13 -17.35 -5.17
N LYS A 40 -10.02 -18.35 -5.27
CA LYS A 40 -10.93 -18.71 -4.17
C LYS A 40 -10.17 -19.32 -2.99
N ASP A 41 -9.17 -20.15 -3.29
CA ASP A 41 -8.24 -20.65 -2.28
C ASP A 41 -7.09 -19.66 -2.08
N LEU A 42 -7.06 -19.02 -0.91
CA LEU A 42 -6.03 -18.05 -0.55
C LEU A 42 -4.65 -18.71 -0.44
N ARG A 43 -4.57 -20.02 -0.21
CA ARG A 43 -3.28 -20.72 -0.16
C ARG A 43 -2.65 -20.92 -1.54
N ALA A 44 -3.34 -20.59 -2.63
CA ALA A 44 -2.77 -20.64 -3.98
C ALA A 44 -2.03 -19.33 -4.35
N LYS A 45 -2.68 -18.17 -4.15
CA LYS A 45 -2.18 -16.83 -4.51
C LYS A 45 -2.38 -15.76 -3.42
N GLY A 46 -2.35 -16.14 -2.15
CA GLY A 46 -2.59 -15.23 -1.03
C GLY A 46 -1.42 -14.31 -0.68
N THR A 47 -0.53 -14.03 -1.63
CA THR A 47 0.44 -12.92 -1.57
C THR A 47 -0.08 -11.66 -2.26
N VAL A 48 -1.19 -11.75 -3.00
CA VAL A 48 -1.73 -10.67 -3.84
C VAL A 48 -3.15 -10.30 -3.41
N LEU A 49 -3.34 -9.02 -3.03
CA LEU A 49 -4.65 -8.43 -2.79
C LEU A 49 -4.96 -7.42 -3.88
N VAL A 50 -6.13 -7.53 -4.49
CA VAL A 50 -6.63 -6.54 -5.44
C VAL A 50 -7.64 -5.64 -4.72
N VAL A 51 -7.46 -4.34 -4.82
CA VAL A 51 -8.20 -3.31 -4.10
C VAL A 51 -8.85 -2.38 -5.11
N LYS A 52 -10.14 -2.09 -4.90
CA LYS A 52 -10.91 -1.16 -5.72
C LYS A 52 -11.53 -0.09 -4.86
N SER A 53 -11.38 1.18 -5.21
CA SER A 53 -12.22 2.22 -4.59
C SER A 53 -13.57 2.34 -5.32
N ALA A 54 -14.49 3.14 -4.78
CA ALA A 54 -15.74 3.45 -5.47
C ALA A 54 -15.56 4.37 -6.69
N VAL A 55 -14.44 5.09 -6.78
CA VAL A 55 -14.22 6.19 -7.74
C VAL A 55 -13.02 5.98 -8.66
N SER A 56 -12.30 4.86 -8.50
CA SER A 56 -11.07 4.58 -9.24
C SER A 56 -11.06 3.17 -9.80
N GLU A 57 -10.07 2.94 -10.67
CA GLU A 57 -9.66 1.62 -11.10
C GLU A 57 -9.01 0.81 -9.95
N TYR A 58 -8.79 -0.46 -10.25
CA TYR A 58 -8.20 -1.44 -9.35
C TYR A 58 -6.69 -1.23 -9.21
N PHE A 59 -6.21 -1.31 -7.98
CA PHE A 59 -4.77 -1.43 -7.68
C PHE A 59 -4.50 -2.69 -6.87
N VAL A 60 -3.24 -3.07 -6.83
CA VAL A 60 -2.77 -4.32 -6.25
C VAL A 60 -1.83 -3.99 -5.10
N LEU A 61 -2.02 -4.68 -3.97
CA LEU A 61 -1.04 -4.81 -2.90
C LEU A 61 -0.45 -6.22 -2.99
N GLU A 62 0.83 -6.31 -3.31
CA GLU A 62 1.51 -7.58 -3.53
C GLU A 62 2.73 -7.70 -2.63
N MET A 63 2.82 -8.77 -1.85
CA MET A 63 4.03 -9.08 -1.12
C MET A 63 5.04 -9.79 -2.04
N CYS A 64 6.20 -9.17 -2.24
CA CYS A 64 7.28 -9.71 -3.07
C CYS A 64 8.57 -9.90 -2.26
N PRO A 65 9.38 -10.94 -2.55
CA PRO A 65 10.77 -10.95 -2.15
C PRO A 65 11.56 -9.93 -2.99
N THR A 66 12.36 -9.09 -2.33
CA THR A 66 13.31 -8.18 -2.96
C THR A 66 14.72 -8.46 -2.44
N TYR A 67 15.72 -8.22 -3.27
CA TYR A 67 17.12 -8.27 -2.86
C TYR A 67 17.61 -6.84 -2.69
N GLU A 68 18.08 -6.48 -1.50
CA GLU A 68 18.77 -5.21 -1.29
C GLU A 68 20.22 -5.28 -1.80
N TYR A 69 20.89 -4.12 -1.82
CA TYR A 69 22.30 -3.99 -2.19
C TYR A 69 23.23 -4.88 -1.33
N ASP A 70 22.80 -5.23 -0.11
CA ASP A 70 23.50 -6.14 0.80
C ASP A 70 23.32 -7.63 0.45
N GLY A 71 22.57 -7.95 -0.62
CA GLY A 71 22.28 -9.32 -1.06
C GLY A 71 21.33 -10.09 -0.15
N CYS A 72 20.82 -9.47 0.91
CA CYS A 72 19.92 -10.14 1.85
C CYS A 72 18.48 -10.13 1.29
N PRO A 73 17.82 -11.30 1.20
CA PRO A 73 16.43 -11.35 0.77
C PRO A 73 15.55 -10.70 1.82
N ARG A 74 14.79 -9.71 1.41
CA ARG A 74 13.81 -8.99 2.21
C ARG A 74 12.44 -9.15 1.60
N LEU A 75 11.41 -9.01 2.42
CA LEU A 75 10.04 -8.97 1.94
C LEU A 75 9.62 -7.51 1.82
N TYR A 76 8.87 -7.23 0.76
CA TYR A 76 8.44 -5.88 0.42
C TYR A 76 6.99 -5.88 -0.02
N ILE A 77 6.33 -4.73 0.09
CA ILE A 77 5.03 -4.49 -0.51
C ILE A 77 5.23 -3.73 -1.81
N ASN A 78 4.74 -4.31 -2.90
CA ASN A 78 4.61 -3.65 -4.18
C ASN A 78 3.19 -3.11 -4.35
N VAL A 79 3.07 -1.92 -4.93
CA VAL A 79 1.80 -1.29 -5.27
C VAL A 79 1.81 -0.96 -6.75
N ARG A 80 0.82 -1.47 -7.49
CA ARG A 80 0.69 -1.33 -8.95
C ARG A 80 -0.77 -1.36 -9.40
N THR A 81 -1.02 -0.99 -10.64
CA THR A 81 -2.32 -1.20 -11.30
C THR A 81 -2.61 -2.68 -11.49
N PHE A 82 -3.89 -3.03 -11.48
CA PHE A 82 -4.35 -4.37 -11.85
C PHE A 82 -4.52 -4.47 -13.38
N GLU A 83 -3.90 -5.47 -13.99
CA GLU A 83 -3.93 -5.70 -15.45
C GLU A 83 -4.65 -7.00 -15.85
N GLY A 84 -5.41 -7.60 -14.91
CA GLY A 84 -6.11 -8.87 -15.15
C GLY A 84 -7.58 -8.71 -15.52
N ASP A 85 -8.23 -9.85 -15.78
CA ASP A 85 -9.67 -9.90 -15.99
C ASP A 85 -10.42 -9.78 -14.65
N VAL A 86 -11.26 -8.75 -14.54
CA VAL A 86 -12.08 -8.47 -13.34
C VAL A 86 -13.03 -9.63 -13.03
N ASN A 87 -13.47 -10.39 -14.03
CA ASN A 87 -14.38 -11.53 -13.81
C ASN A 87 -13.71 -12.71 -13.09
N THR A 88 -12.38 -12.71 -13.00
CA THR A 88 -11.61 -13.72 -12.26
C THR A 88 -11.42 -13.38 -10.79
N LEU A 89 -11.87 -12.20 -10.35
CA LEU A 89 -11.70 -11.71 -9.00
C LEU A 89 -12.75 -12.27 -8.03
N PHE A 90 -12.28 -12.73 -6.88
CA PHE A 90 -13.14 -13.19 -5.78
C PHE A 90 -13.27 -12.10 -4.72
N TYR A 91 -14.49 -11.58 -4.54
CA TYR A 91 -14.78 -10.59 -3.50
C TYR A 91 -14.59 -11.17 -2.09
N ARG A 92 -13.92 -10.41 -1.22
CA ARG A 92 -13.64 -10.80 0.18
C ARG A 92 -14.31 -9.92 1.20
N GLY A 93 -14.59 -8.68 0.85
CA GLY A 93 -15.24 -7.74 1.76
C GLY A 93 -14.91 -6.30 1.41
N ARG A 94 -15.22 -5.42 2.35
CA ARG A 94 -15.07 -3.97 2.17
C ARG A 94 -14.59 -3.33 3.45
N VAL A 95 -13.87 -2.23 3.30
CA VAL A 95 -13.34 -1.43 4.41
C VAL A 95 -13.55 0.05 4.10
N TRP A 96 -13.81 0.84 5.14
CA TRP A 96 -13.84 2.30 5.08
C TRP A 96 -12.53 2.81 5.65
N ASP A 97 -11.66 3.32 4.78
CA ASP A 97 -10.32 3.75 5.16
C ASP A 97 -9.72 4.67 4.10
N THR A 98 -8.51 5.19 4.34
CA THR A 98 -7.70 5.82 3.29
C THR A 98 -6.86 4.78 2.56
N GLY A 99 -6.60 5.00 1.28
CA GLY A 99 -5.75 4.10 0.50
C GLY A 99 -4.34 3.99 1.09
N ILE A 100 -3.81 5.11 1.59
CA ILE A 100 -2.50 5.15 2.25
C ILE A 100 -2.47 4.32 3.54
N ASN A 101 -3.58 4.28 4.30
CA ASN A 101 -3.65 3.44 5.50
C ASN A 101 -3.72 1.95 5.16
N LEU A 102 -4.31 1.57 4.02
CA LEU A 102 -4.26 0.19 3.52
C LEU A 102 -2.82 -0.22 3.16
N VAL A 103 -2.07 0.65 2.47
CA VAL A 103 -0.65 0.42 2.18
C VAL A 103 0.15 0.34 3.48
N TYR A 104 -0.08 1.26 4.42
CA TYR A 104 0.56 1.27 5.74
C TYR A 104 0.34 -0.06 6.49
N LYS A 105 -0.92 -0.55 6.55
CA LYS A 105 -1.25 -1.83 7.18
C LYS A 105 -0.54 -3.00 6.51
N ALA A 106 -0.43 -2.99 5.19
CA ALA A 106 0.27 -4.03 4.43
C ALA A 106 1.77 -4.03 4.75
N VAL A 107 2.40 -2.85 4.75
CA VAL A 107 3.83 -2.69 5.09
C VAL A 107 4.08 -3.12 6.54
N ASN A 108 3.24 -2.68 7.48
CA ASN A 108 3.37 -3.06 8.89
C ASN A 108 3.24 -4.57 9.06
N LEU A 109 2.28 -5.20 8.37
CA LEU A 109 2.10 -6.65 8.41
C LEU A 109 3.35 -7.39 7.91
N VAL A 110 3.91 -6.98 6.77
CA VAL A 110 5.11 -7.60 6.19
C VAL A 110 6.34 -7.40 7.06
N ASP A 111 6.51 -6.21 7.64
CA ASP A 111 7.61 -5.90 8.55
C ASP A 111 7.54 -6.78 9.81
N ARG A 112 6.43 -6.66 10.55
CA ARG A 112 6.25 -7.32 11.86
C ARG A 112 6.27 -8.85 11.76
N LEU A 113 5.79 -9.40 10.64
CA LEU A 113 5.78 -10.85 10.40
C LEU A 113 6.80 -11.30 9.34
N SER A 114 7.84 -10.50 9.10
CA SER A 114 8.85 -10.79 8.08
C SER A 114 9.49 -12.17 8.26
N PHE A 115 9.89 -12.53 9.49
CA PHE A 115 10.44 -13.87 9.78
C PHE A 115 9.46 -15.01 9.51
N PHE A 116 8.17 -14.79 9.73
CA PHE A 116 7.13 -15.78 9.49
C PHE A 116 6.91 -15.97 7.99
N PHE A 117 6.84 -14.88 7.23
CA PHE A 117 6.63 -14.88 5.79
C PHE A 117 7.87 -15.30 4.97
N ARG A 118 9.07 -15.39 5.57
CA ARG A 118 10.25 -15.93 4.89
C ARG A 118 10.06 -17.35 4.36
N TYR A 119 9.15 -18.12 4.96
CA TYR A 119 8.80 -19.44 4.47
C TYR A 119 7.69 -19.34 3.40
N LEU A 120 7.93 -19.91 2.22
CA LEU A 120 7.02 -19.81 1.08
C LEU A 120 5.59 -20.24 1.37
N ASN A 121 5.38 -21.27 2.21
CA ASN A 121 4.03 -21.71 2.57
C ASN A 121 3.30 -20.69 3.45
N ASN A 122 4.06 -19.99 4.29
CA ASN A 122 3.52 -18.98 5.19
C ASN A 122 3.26 -17.66 4.45
N SER A 123 4.08 -17.32 3.46
CA SER A 123 3.92 -16.11 2.66
C SER A 123 2.55 -16.05 1.95
N LYS A 124 2.03 -17.20 1.53
CA LYS A 124 0.69 -17.34 0.93
C LYS A 124 -0.46 -17.02 1.89
N THR A 125 -0.20 -16.85 3.19
CA THR A 125 -1.21 -16.42 4.17
C THR A 125 -1.24 -14.90 4.37
N PHE A 126 -0.43 -14.14 3.61
CA PHE A 126 -0.38 -12.67 3.73
C PHE A 126 -1.76 -12.02 3.59
N VAL A 127 -2.50 -12.35 2.53
CA VAL A 127 -3.85 -11.80 2.30
C VAL A 127 -4.79 -12.20 3.42
N GLU A 128 -4.72 -13.45 3.90
CA GLU A 128 -5.57 -13.90 5.01
C GLU A 128 -5.35 -13.06 6.27
N LYS A 129 -4.08 -12.81 6.61
CA LYS A 129 -3.72 -12.00 7.76
C LYS A 129 -4.05 -10.52 7.55
N PHE A 130 -3.91 -10.00 6.33
CA PHE A 130 -4.28 -8.62 5.99
C PHE A 130 -5.78 -8.37 6.11
N LEU A 131 -6.60 -9.31 5.62
CA LEU A 131 -8.05 -9.26 5.75
C LEU A 131 -8.46 -9.25 7.23
N THR A 132 -7.84 -10.09 8.04
CA THR A 132 -8.08 -10.12 9.50
C THR A 132 -7.65 -8.80 10.16
N LEU A 133 -6.48 -8.26 9.80
CA LEU A 133 -5.99 -6.97 10.31
C LEU A 133 -6.91 -5.79 9.95
N THR A 134 -7.58 -5.86 8.80
CA THR A 134 -8.54 -4.85 8.35
C THR A 134 -9.96 -5.09 8.85
N GLY A 135 -10.19 -6.14 9.65
CA GLY A 135 -11.51 -6.50 10.18
C GLY A 135 -12.44 -7.16 9.17
N VAL A 136 -11.90 -7.60 8.02
CA VAL A 136 -12.64 -8.27 6.96
C VAL A 136 -12.51 -9.78 7.14
N GLY A 137 -13.56 -10.40 7.66
CA GLY A 137 -13.55 -11.82 7.98
C GLY A 137 -12.70 -12.17 9.21
N PHE A 138 -12.76 -13.43 9.61
CA PHE A 138 -11.96 -13.95 10.71
C PHE A 138 -11.08 -15.09 10.18
N HIS A 139 -9.79 -14.83 9.99
CA HIS A 139 -8.83 -15.86 9.69
C HIS A 139 -7.96 -16.10 10.91
N ARG A 140 -7.74 -17.38 11.25
CA ARG A 140 -7.02 -17.75 12.47
C ARG A 140 -5.56 -17.30 12.32
N TYR A 141 -5.11 -16.44 13.23
CA TYR A 141 -3.68 -16.34 13.51
C TYR A 141 -3.21 -17.71 14.00
N VAL A 142 -2.08 -18.18 13.46
CA VAL A 142 -1.60 -19.53 13.75
C VAL A 142 -1.07 -19.61 15.18
N GLN A 143 -0.56 -18.48 15.69
CA GLN A 143 0.06 -18.38 17.01
C GLN A 143 -0.22 -17.01 17.64
N ASP A 144 -0.29 -16.94 18.97
CA ASP A 144 -0.57 -15.70 19.71
C ASP A 144 0.54 -14.64 19.54
N PHE A 145 1.78 -15.05 19.24
CA PHE A 145 2.87 -14.11 18.95
C PHE A 145 2.53 -13.20 17.77
N GLU A 146 1.78 -13.68 16.77
CA GLU A 146 1.46 -12.92 15.57
C GLU A 146 0.59 -11.70 15.91
N ARG A 147 -0.34 -11.87 16.86
CA ARG A 147 -1.18 -10.79 17.37
C ARG A 147 -0.36 -9.79 18.19
N VAL A 148 0.51 -10.29 19.06
CA VAL A 148 1.39 -9.46 19.88
C VAL A 148 2.25 -8.57 18.99
N LEU A 149 2.90 -9.14 17.98
CA LEU A 149 3.76 -8.37 17.06
C LEU A 149 3.02 -7.32 16.25
N LEU A 150 1.75 -7.54 15.92
CA LEU A 150 0.92 -6.54 15.23
C LEU A 150 0.46 -5.41 16.16
N MET A 151 0.47 -5.62 17.47
CA MET A 151 0.14 -4.61 18.48
C MET A 151 1.36 -3.84 18.99
N VAL A 152 2.59 -4.27 18.65
CA VAL A 152 3.81 -3.57 19.07
C VAL A 152 3.92 -2.24 18.33
N TYR A 153 3.93 -1.15 19.09
CA TYR A 153 4.21 0.21 18.61
C TYR A 153 5.73 0.49 18.56
N GLY A 154 6.19 1.26 17.57
CA GLY A 154 7.59 1.75 17.48
C GLY A 154 8.15 1.71 16.05
N TYR A 155 9.32 2.34 15.81
CA TYR A 155 9.95 2.50 14.50
C TYR A 155 9.98 1.23 13.63
N SER A 156 9.05 1.14 12.69
CA SER A 156 8.90 0.12 11.66
C SER A 156 9.01 0.75 10.27
N ALA A 157 9.15 -0.08 9.24
CA ALA A 157 9.10 0.35 7.85
C ALA A 157 7.80 1.08 7.52
N ALA A 158 6.70 0.79 8.23
CA ALA A 158 5.41 1.42 7.99
C ALA A 158 5.39 2.88 8.46
N GLU A 159 5.96 3.22 9.62
CA GLU A 159 6.04 4.62 10.06
C GLU A 159 7.00 5.43 9.17
N LEU A 160 8.13 4.83 8.75
CA LEU A 160 9.03 5.47 7.79
C LEU A 160 8.35 5.72 6.45
N PHE A 161 7.63 4.73 5.92
CA PHE A 161 6.84 4.88 4.70
C PHE A 161 5.85 6.04 4.83
N ARG A 162 5.04 6.06 5.89
CA ARG A 162 4.03 7.09 6.10
C ARG A 162 4.65 8.48 6.17
N LYS A 163 5.73 8.63 6.96
CA LYS A 163 6.46 9.90 7.09
C LYS A 163 7.00 10.38 5.74
N SER A 164 7.72 9.51 5.01
CA SER A 164 8.29 9.87 3.71
C SER A 164 7.22 10.18 2.66
N TYR A 165 6.09 9.49 2.69
CA TYR A 165 4.95 9.79 1.83
C TYR A 165 4.35 11.16 2.15
N GLU A 166 4.04 11.45 3.42
CA GLU A 166 3.48 12.75 3.86
C GLU A 166 4.43 13.92 3.51
N GLU A 167 5.74 13.77 3.72
CA GLU A 167 6.74 14.77 3.35
C GLU A 167 6.75 15.05 1.84
N THR A 168 6.74 14.00 1.02
CA THR A 168 6.79 14.13 -0.44
C THR A 168 5.48 14.67 -1.01
N HIS A 169 4.34 14.21 -0.47
CA HIS A 169 3.00 14.65 -0.86
C HIS A 169 2.77 16.13 -0.50
N THR A 170 3.18 16.57 0.69
CA THR A 170 3.05 17.98 1.12
C THR A 170 3.90 18.93 0.27
N ASN A 171 5.10 18.51 -0.11
CA ASN A 171 5.96 19.30 -1.00
C ASN A 171 5.33 19.49 -2.39
N ARG A 172 4.59 18.49 -2.90
CA ARG A 172 3.81 18.60 -4.13
C ARG A 172 2.66 19.60 -4.00
N SER A 173 1.91 19.56 -2.91
CA SER A 173 0.82 20.52 -2.64
C SER A 173 1.34 21.96 -2.58
N ARG A 174 2.57 22.17 -2.08
CA ARG A 174 3.22 23.50 -2.05
C ARG A 174 3.74 23.94 -3.43
N GLY A 175 4.23 23.02 -4.26
CA GLY A 175 4.66 23.31 -5.63
C GLY A 175 3.54 23.72 -6.58
N LEU A 176 2.29 23.33 -6.28
CA LEU A 176 1.10 23.70 -7.05
C LEU A 176 0.53 25.10 -6.72
N VAL A 177 1.08 25.82 -5.72
CA VAL A 177 0.56 27.12 -5.25
C VAL A 177 1.33 28.33 -5.83
N MET A 178 2.26 28.14 -6.76
CA MET A 178 2.87 29.26 -7.50
C MET A 178 2.91 29.00 -9.00
N GLU A 179 1.78 29.21 -9.68
CA GLU A 179 1.73 29.64 -11.09
C GLU A 179 0.41 30.38 -11.34
N SER A 180 0.26 31.54 -10.72
CA SER A 180 -0.73 32.54 -11.13
C SER A 180 -0.06 33.91 -11.22
N GLN A 181 0.94 34.05 -12.09
CA GLN A 181 1.26 35.37 -12.64
C GLN A 181 0.27 35.67 -13.76
N ILE A 182 -0.87 36.22 -13.37
CA ILE A 182 -1.71 37.01 -14.29
C ILE A 182 -0.83 38.15 -14.79
N THR A 183 -0.31 38.04 -16.01
CA THR A 183 0.30 39.16 -16.73
C THR A 183 -0.79 39.78 -17.60
N THR A 184 -1.68 40.55 -16.99
CA THR A 184 -2.51 41.50 -17.73
C THR A 184 -1.61 42.64 -18.20
N LYS A 185 -1.18 42.58 -19.46
CA LYS A 185 -0.69 43.76 -20.18
C LYS A 185 -1.91 44.59 -20.58
N GLU A 186 -2.20 45.63 -19.81
CA GLU A 186 -3.09 46.70 -20.27
C GLU A 186 -2.33 47.54 -21.30
N CYS A 187 -2.78 47.50 -22.56
CA CYS A 187 -2.39 48.48 -23.57
C CYS A 187 -3.19 49.76 -23.32
N ALA A 188 -2.55 50.77 -22.73
CA ALA A 188 -3.07 52.13 -22.76
C ALA A 188 -2.85 52.71 -24.16
N TYR A 189 -3.94 52.98 -24.88
CA TYR A 189 -3.92 53.88 -26.03
C TYR A 189 -4.10 55.30 -25.50
N PHE A 190 -3.10 56.16 -25.71
CA PHE A 190 -3.23 57.61 -25.64
C PHE A 190 -3.19 58.17 -27.06
#